data_AF-A0A972TEG8-F1
#
_entry.id   AF-A0A972TEG8-F1
#
_cell.length_a   1.000
_cell.length_b   1.000
_cell.length_c   1.000
_cell.angle_alpha   90.00
_cell.angle_beta   90.00
_cell.angle_gamma   90.00
#
_symmetry.space_group_name_H-M   'P 1'
#
loop_
_entity.id
_entity.type
_entity.pdbx_description
1 polymer ?
#
loop_
_entity_poly.entity_id
_entity_poly.type
_entity_poly.pdbx_seq_one_letter_code
_entity_poly.pdbx_strand_id
1 'polypeptide(L)' 'MLAKHVLLASLQNGLEAEEKAISIYTTHLKSALFWTEIDKKGAAFIKESLSRLASDSERHKTIIESLITEIRKDSRNAF' A
#
# COMPACT_ATOMS: atom_id res chain seq x y z
N MET A 1 -18.98 -19.25 -0.70
CA MET A 1 -18.59 -19.21 0.71
C MET A 1 -17.07 -19.34 0.75
N LEU A 2 -16.37 -18.25 1.04
CA LEU A 2 -14.92 -18.25 1.16
C LEU A 2 -14.57 -18.70 2.58
N ALA A 3 -13.64 -19.65 2.71
CA ALA A 3 -13.18 -20.08 4.02
C ALA A 3 -12.36 -18.96 4.68
N LYS A 4 -12.54 -18.75 5.99
CA LYS A 4 -11.86 -17.70 6.77
C LYS A 4 -10.34 -17.66 6.55
N HIS A 5 -9.69 -18.82 6.48
CA HIS A 5 -8.25 -18.89 6.27
C HIS A 5 -7.81 -18.39 4.87
N VAL A 6 -8.63 -18.63 3.84
CA VAL A 6 -8.36 -18.13 2.47
C VAL A 6 -8.50 -16.62 2.44
N LEU A 7 -9.54 -16.08 3.08
CA LEU A 7 -9.76 -14.64 3.17
C LEU A 7 -8.60 -13.94 3.90
N LEU A 8 -8.17 -14.50 5.04
CA LEU A 8 -7.03 -13.98 5.79
C LEU A 8 -5.72 -14.04 4.99
N ALA A 9 -5.49 -15.13 4.24
CA ALA A 9 -4.32 -15.24 3.38
C ALA A 9 -4.33 -14.18 2.27
N SER A 10 -5.48 -13.95 1.62
CA SER A 10 -5.62 -12.90 0.59
C SER A 10 -5.38 -11.50 1.16
N LEU A 11 -5.90 -11.21 2.36
CA LEU A 11 -5.65 -9.92 3.02
C LEU A 11 -4.18 -9.76 3.41
N GLN A 12 -3.52 -10.82 3.87
CA GLN A 12 -2.09 -10.80 4.18
C GLN A 12 -1.25 -10.52 2.93
N ASN A 13 -1.59 -11.14 1.79
CA ASN A 13 -0.94 -10.85 0.51
C ASN A 13 -1.16 -9.39 0.08
N GLY A 14 -2.36 -8.86 0.30
CA GLY A 14 -2.67 -7.44 0.05
C GLY A 14 -1.81 -6.51 0.92
N LEU A 15 -1.66 -6.84 2.20
CA LEU A 15 -0.82 -6.07 3.13
C LEU A 15 0.65 -6.03 2.65
N GLU A 16 1.22 -7.19 2.28
CA GLU A 16 2.59 -7.26 1.76
C GLU A 16 2.76 -6.48 0.45
N ALA A 17 1.74 -6.47 -0.41
CA ALA A 17 1.75 -5.72 -1.65
C ALA A 17 1.79 -4.20 -1.37
N GLU A 18 0.98 -3.71 -0.43
CA GLU A 18 1.00 -2.29 -0.04
C GLU A 18 2.34 -1.89 0.59
N GLU A 19 2.94 -2.74 1.43
CA GLU A 19 4.26 -2.48 2.01
C GLU A 19 5.36 -2.36 0.95
N LYS A 20 5.33 -3.24 -0.06
CA LYS A 20 6.24 -3.15 -1.21
C LYS A 20 6.01 -1.88 -2.01
N ALA A 21 4.75 -1.51 -2.27
CA ALA A 21 4.40 -0.30 -3.00
C ALA A 21 4.92 0.96 -2.28
N ILE A 22 4.69 1.10 -0.97
CA ILE A 22 5.21 2.21 -0.15
C ILE A 22 6.72 2.31 -0.28
N SER A 23 7.44 1.18 -0.16
CA SER A 23 8.90 1.15 -0.28
C SER A 23 9.37 1.64 -1.66
N ILE A 24 8.71 1.18 -2.73
CA ILE A 24 9.00 1.59 -4.11
C ILE A 24 8.77 3.09 -4.29
N TYR A 25 7.61 3.61 -3.90
CA TYR A 25 7.30 5.04 -4.06
C TYR A 25 8.23 5.92 -3.25
N THR A 26 8.56 5.53 -2.01
CA THR A 26 9.46 6.28 -1.14
C THR A 26 10.90 6.27 -1.68
N THR A 27 11.34 5.15 -2.26
CA THR A 27 12.65 5.05 -2.91
C THR A 27 12.71 5.94 -4.14
N HIS A 28 11.68 5.90 -4.99
CA HIS A 28 11.59 6.75 -6.17
C HIS A 28 11.47 8.23 -5.82
N LEU A 29 10.81 8.58 -4.72
CA LEU A 29 10.79 9.94 -4.19
C LEU A 29 12.20 10.46 -3.86
N LYS A 30 13.03 9.61 -3.27
CA LYS A 30 14.43 9.96 -2.97
C LYS A 30 15.26 10.08 -4.24
N SER A 31 15.06 9.22 -5.23
CA SER A 31 15.84 9.24 -6.48
C SER A 31 15.39 10.31 -7.47
N ALA A 32 14.10 10.63 -7.54
CA ALA A 32 13.54 11.63 -8.46
C ALA A 32 14.09 13.04 -8.20
N LEU A 33 14.58 13.32 -6.98
CA LEU A 33 15.30 14.55 -6.64
C LEU A 33 16.67 14.67 -7.35
N PHE A 34 17.21 13.57 -7.87
CA PHE A 34 18.51 13.52 -8.55
C PHE A 34 18.40 13.37 -10.07
N TRP A 35 17.18 13.33 -10.63
CA TRP A 35 16.99 13.19 -12.07
C TRP A 35 17.29 14.51 -12.78
N THR A 36 18.52 14.64 -13.28
CA THR A 36 19.08 15.86 -13.89
C THR A 36 18.43 16.26 -15.21
N GLU A 37 17.69 15.36 -15.86
CA GLU A 37 17.06 15.58 -17.16
C GLU A 37 15.57 15.96 -17.08
N ILE A 38 15.01 16.03 -15.87
CA ILE A 38 13.62 16.44 -15.67
C ILE A 38 13.57 17.92 -15.32
N ASP A 39 12.72 18.67 -16.01
CA ASP A 39 12.48 20.07 -15.70
C ASP A 39 11.86 20.22 -14.29
N LYS A 40 12.06 21.37 -13.66
CA LYS A 40 11.62 21.57 -12.26
C LYS A 40 10.12 21.34 -12.06
N LYS A 41 9.28 21.62 -13.06
CA LYS A 41 7.84 21.40 -12.97
C LYS A 41 7.50 19.91 -13.07
N GLY A 42 8.10 19.18 -14.01
CA GLY A 42 7.95 17.73 -14.11
C GLY A 42 8.40 17.01 -12.84
N ALA A 43 9.53 17.41 -12.26
CA ALA A 43 10.05 16.83 -11.02
C ALA A 43 9.10 17.08 -9.84
N ALA A 44 8.53 18.29 -9.73
CA ALA A 44 7.55 18.62 -8.69
C ALA A 44 6.26 17.79 -8.84
N PHE A 45 5.75 17.63 -10.07
CA PHE A 45 4.56 16.82 -10.35
C PHE A 45 4.77 15.34 -10.00
N ILE A 46 5.91 14.76 -10.38
CA ILE A 46 6.26 13.37 -10.05
C ILE A 46 6.37 13.21 -8.53
N LYS A 47 7.02 14.14 -7.84
CA LYS A 47 7.14 14.13 -6.38
C LYS A 47 5.77 14.14 -5.71
N GLU A 48 4.87 15.02 -6.14
CA GLU A 48 3.51 15.09 -5.61
C GLU A 48 2.75 13.79 -5.86
N SER A 49 2.83 13.25 -7.07
CA SER A 49 2.14 12.01 -7.46
C SER A 49 2.63 10.82 -6.64
N LEU A 50 3.94 10.64 -6.50
CA LEU A 50 4.52 9.57 -5.69
C LEU A 50 4.20 9.73 -4.20
N SER A 51 4.14 10.96 -3.70
CA SER A 51 3.75 11.22 -2.30
C SER A 51 2.29 10.83 -2.05
N ARG A 52 1.39 11.15 -2.98
CA ARG A 52 -0.02 10.75 -2.90
C ARG A 52 -0.15 9.23 -2.94
N LEU A 53 0.53 8.56 -3.88
CA LEU A 53 0.50 7.09 -3.97
C LEU A 53 1.02 6.41 -2.71
N ALA A 54 2.11 6.91 -2.11
CA ALA A 54 2.61 6.38 -0.83
C ALA A 54 1.58 6.56 0.29
N SER A 55 0.97 7.74 0.39
CA SER A 55 -0.07 8.02 1.40
C SER A 55 -1.32 7.16 1.22
N ASP A 56 -1.74 6.91 -0.02
CA ASP A 56 -2.89 6.06 -0.30
C ASP A 56 -2.60 4.59 0.06
N SER A 57 -1.41 4.09 -0.29
CA SER A 57 -0.98 2.75 0.12
C SER A 57 -0.87 2.59 1.63
N GLU A 58 -0.41 3.60 2.37
CA GLU A 58 -0.42 3.59 3.84
C GLU A 58 -1.85 3.47 4.39
N ARG A 59 -2.79 4.25 3.83
CA ARG A 59 -4.20 4.17 4.21
C ARG A 59 -4.80 2.80 3.92
N HIS A 60 -4.52 2.23 2.75
CA HIS A 60 -4.98 0.88 2.39
C HIS A 60 -4.44 -0.17 3.35
N LYS A 61 -3.14 -0.10 3.68
CA LYS A 61 -2.52 -0.96 4.68
C LYS A 61 -3.28 -0.91 6.02
N THR A 62 -3.58 0.29 6.54
CA THR A 62 -4.34 0.43 7.81
C THR A 62 -5.74 -0.19 7.72
N ILE A 63 -6.42 -0.04 6.58
CA ILE A 63 -7.74 -0.66 6.35
C ILE A 63 -7.61 -2.19 6.34
N ILE A 64 -6.63 -2.74 5.63
CA ILE A 64 -6.38 -4.18 5.56
C ILE A 64 -6.04 -4.75 6.94
N GLU A 65 -5.19 -4.09 7.72
CA GLU A 65 -4.86 -4.49 9.09
C GLU A 65 -6.10 -4.51 9.99
N SER A 66 -6.98 -3.52 9.84
CA SER A 66 -8.26 -3.45 10.56
C SER A 66 -9.16 -4.62 10.16
N LEU A 67 -9.29 -4.92 8.87
CA LEU A 67 -10.08 -6.05 8.38
C LEU A 67 -9.54 -7.39 8.88
N ILE A 68 -8.22 -7.60 8.85
CA ILE A 68 -7.57 -8.81 9.39
C ILE A 68 -7.91 -8.96 10.88
N THR A 69 -7.83 -7.87 11.63
CA THR A 69 -8.13 -7.86 13.07
C THR A 69 -9.57 -8.25 13.34
N GLU A 70 -10.53 -7.66 12.63
CA GLU A 70 -11.95 -7.95 12.80
C GLU A 70 -12.31 -9.38 12.38
N ILE A 71 -11.79 -9.86 11.25
CA ILE A 71 -12.01 -11.24 10.80
C ILE A 71 -11.39 -12.24 11.78
N ARG A 72 -10.23 -11.95 12.37
CA ARG A 72 -9.62 -12.83 13.38
C ARG A 72 -10.50 -12.97 14.62
N LYS A 73 -11.08 -11.87 15.12
CA LYS A 73 -12.00 -11.84 16.27
C LYS A 73 -13.34 -12.53 15.98
N ASP A 74 -13.78 -12.52 14.73
CA ASP A 74 -15.04 -13.14 14.32
C ASP A 74 -15.01 -14.67 14.52
N SER A 75 -16.04 -15.24 15.14
CA SER A 75 -16.16 -16.68 15.39
C SER A 75 -16.62 -17.46 14.16
N ARG A 76 -17.09 -16.79 13.09
CA ARG A 76 -17.52 -17.42 11.84
C ARG A 76 -16.32 -17.92 11.05
N ASN A 77 -16.41 -19.15 10.55
CA ASN A 77 -15.40 -19.76 9.68
C ASN A 77 -15.64 -19.51 8.18
N ALA A 78 -16.70 -18.78 7.84
CA ALA A 78 -17.21 -18.62 6.49
C ALA A 78 -17.66 -17.17 6.24
N PHE A 79 -17.27 -16.63 5.10
CA PHE A 79 -17.61 -15.29 4.62
C PHE A 79 -18.06 -15.31 3.15
#